data_AF-E8V8A8-F1
#
_entry.id   AF-E8V8A8-F1
#
_cell.length_a   1.000
_cell.length_b   1.000
_cell.length_c   1.000
_cell.angle_alpha   90.00
_cell.angle_beta   90.00
_cell.angle_gamma   90.00
#
_symmetry.space_group_name_H-M   'P 1'
#
loop_
_entity.id
_entity.type
_entity.pdbx_description
1 polymer ?
#
loop_
_entity_poly.entity_id
_entity_poly.type
_entity_poly.pdbx_seq_one_letter_code
_entity_poly.pdbx_strand_id
1 'polypeptide(L)' 'MLILLIILVVLMFGSSPIMPYSRDWGYYPSGGLGLIVLVLLVVLLMNGGLHF' A
#
# COMPACT_ATOMS: atom_id res chain seq x y z
N MET A 1 -20.94 26.81 -11.20
CA MET A 1 -22.12 26.00 -11.60
C MET A 1 -21.71 24.63 -12.17
N LEU A 2 -20.86 24.56 -13.20
CA LEU A 2 -20.39 23.28 -13.79
C LEU A 2 -19.77 22.32 -12.76
N ILE A 3 -18.94 22.83 -11.85
CA ILE A 3 -18.27 22.00 -10.84
C ILE A 3 -19.24 21.30 -9.88
N LEU A 4 -20.37 21.93 -9.56
CA LEU A 4 -21.39 21.33 -8.69
C LEU A 4 -22.07 20.14 -9.37
N LEU A 5 -22.32 20.24 -10.69
CA LEU A 5 -22.86 19.14 -11.49
C LEU A 5 -21.88 17.97 -11.57
N ILE A 6 -20.60 18.24 -11.78
CA ILE A 6 -19.55 17.20 -11.83
C ILE A 6 -19.48 16.45 -10.50
N ILE A 7 -19.48 17.17 -9.38
CA ILE A 7 -19.45 16.56 -8.04
C ILE A 7 -20.68 15.67 -7.81
N LEU A 8 -21.87 16.12 -8.21
CA LEU A 8 -23.10 15.35 -8.06
C LEU A 8 -23.04 14.03 -8.85
N VAL A 9 -22.55 14.10 -10.09
CA VAL A 9 -22.36 12.91 -10.95
C VAL A 9 -21.34 11.94 -10.34
N VAL A 10 -20.21 12.44 -9.85
CA VAL A 10 -19.18 11.62 -9.19
C VAL A 10 -19.72 10.94 -7.93
N LEU A 11 -20.51 11.63 -7.12
CA LEU A 11 -21.10 11.05 -5.91
C LEU A 11 -22.12 9.95 -6.24
N MET A 12 -22.90 10.11 -7.30
CA MET A 12 -23.86 9.08 -7.76
C MET A 12 -23.17 7.79 -8.23
N PHE A 13 -22.03 7.90 -8.92
CA PHE A 13 -21.28 6.72 -9.39
C PHE A 13 -20.33 6.16 -8.33
N GLY A 14 -19.71 7.01 -7.51
CA GLY A 14 -18.75 6.64 -6.46
C GLY A 14 -19.38 6.14 -5.16
N SER A 15 -20.69 6.33 -4.95
CA SER A 15 -21.42 5.71 -3.84
C SER A 15 -21.79 4.25 -4.08
N SER A 16 -21.62 3.76 -5.32
CA SER A 16 -21.77 2.35 -5.63
C SER A 16 -20.45 1.64 -5.33
N PRO A 17 -20.39 0.68 -4.37
CA PRO A 17 -19.17 -0.04 -4.06
C PRO A 17 -18.86 -1.04 -5.19
N ILE A 18 -18.33 -0.54 -6.31
CA ILE A 18 -17.95 -1.33 -7.49
C ILE A 18 -16.54 -1.93 -7.35
N MET A 19 -15.83 -1.69 -6.25
CA MET A 19 -14.62 -2.45 -5.91
C MET A 19 -14.87 -3.49 -4.81
N PRO A 20 -15.37 -4.69 -5.13
CA PRO A 20 -15.15 -5.83 -4.27
C PRO A 20 -13.72 -6.32 -4.46
N TYR A 21 -12.93 -6.24 -3.38
CA TYR A 21 -11.81 -7.13 -3.06
C TYR A 21 -10.61 -7.23 -4.01
N SER A 22 -9.45 -6.83 -3.46
CA SER A 22 -8.28 -7.71 -3.38
C SER A 22 -7.60 -7.45 -2.03
N ARG A 23 -8.13 -8.04 -0.95
CA ARG A 23 -7.53 -7.95 0.40
C ARG A 23 -6.30 -8.86 0.58
N ASP A 24 -5.72 -9.41 -0.50
CA ASP A 24 -4.64 -10.42 -0.48
C ASP A 24 -3.27 -9.95 -1.00
N TRP A 25 -3.06 -8.67 -1.33
CA TRP A 25 -1.74 -8.17 -1.82
C TRP A 25 -0.82 -7.64 -0.71
N GLY A 26 -1.12 -7.84 0.58
CA GLY A 26 -0.13 -7.68 1.65
C GLY A 26 0.36 -6.25 1.97
N TYR A 27 -0.35 -5.20 1.56
CA TYR A 27 0.06 -3.79 1.80
C TYR A 27 -0.75 -3.07 2.89
N TYR A 28 -0.85 -3.70 4.05
CA TYR A 28 -1.10 -3.06 5.35
C TYR A 28 -0.67 -4.06 6.44
N PRO A 29 -0.16 -3.66 7.61
CA PRO A 29 1.13 -2.99 7.85
C PRO A 29 2.37 -3.89 7.61
N SER A 30 2.22 -5.08 7.02
CA SER A 30 3.30 -6.05 6.84
C SER A 30 4.25 -5.76 5.66
N GLY A 31 3.81 -5.11 4.58
CA GLY A 31 4.67 -4.78 3.43
C GLY A 31 5.83 -3.83 3.76
N GLY A 32 5.58 -2.82 4.61
CA GLY A 32 6.65 -1.93 5.09
C GLY A 32 7.62 -2.63 6.04
N LEU A 33 7.11 -3.45 6.95
CA LEU A 33 7.94 -4.27 7.84
C LEU A 33 8.79 -5.28 7.06
N GLY A 34 8.23 -5.94 6.05
CA GLY A 34 8.96 -6.85 5.18
C GLY A 34 10.10 -6.16 4.44
N LEU A 35 9.86 -4.94 3.95
CA LEU A 35 10.89 -4.13 3.31
C LEU A 35 11.99 -3.71 4.30
N ILE A 36 11.63 -3.31 5.53
CA ILE A 36 12.59 -2.96 6.58
C ILE A 36 13.46 -4.18 6.95
N VAL A 37 12.85 -5.35 7.15
CA VAL A 37 13.58 -6.59 7.47
C VAL A 37 14.53 -6.98 6.34
N LEU A 38 14.08 -6.87 5.08
CA LEU A 38 14.92 -7.13 3.90
C LEU A 38 16.13 -6.20 3.85
N VAL A 39 15.92 -4.90 4.07
CA VAL A 39 17.00 -3.90 4.08
C VAL A 39 18.02 -4.20 5.19
N LEU A 40 17.57 -4.50 6.40
CA LEU A 40 18.46 -4.85 7.52
C LEU A 40 19.28 -6.11 7.24
N LEU A 41 18.67 -7.12 6.60
CA LEU A 41 19.34 -8.36 6.24
C LEU A 41 20.43 -8.12 5.19
N VAL A 42 20.16 -7.30 4.18
CA VAL A 42 21.17 -6.90 3.18
C VAL A 42 22.31 -6.12 3.82
N VAL A 43 22.01 -5.16 4.70
CA VAL A 43 23.04 -4.38 5.43
C VAL A 43 23.89 -5.29 6.31
N LEU A 44 23.29 -6.23 7.04
CA LEU A 44 24.02 -7.19 7.88
C LEU A 44 24.99 -8.03 7.04
N LEU A 45 24.53 -8.56 5.90
CA LEU A 45 25.36 -9.38 5.02
C LEU A 45 26.49 -8.59 4.36
N MET A 46 26.22 -7.36 3.90
CA MET A 46 27.22 -6.49 3.29
C MET A 46 28.25 -5.97 4.30
N ASN A 47 27.84 -5.74 5.55
CA ASN A 47 28.71 -5.30 6.65
C ASN A 47 29.50 -6.47 7.28
N GLY A 48 29.44 -7.67 6.70
CA GLY A 48 30.19 -8.85 7.17
C GLY A 48 29.65 -9.46 8.46
N GLY A 49 28.38 -9.23 8.80
CA GLY A 49 27.75 -9.59 10.07
C GLY A 49 27.56 -11.08 10.31
N LEU A 50 28.67 -11.80 10.51
CA LEU A 50 28.86 -12.95 11.39
C LEU A 50 30.31 -12.90 11.93
N HIS A 51 30.77 -11.73 12.36
CA HIS A 51 31.96 -11.62 13.21
C HIS A 51 31.60 -12.04 14.65
N PHE A 52 31.18 -13.29 14.83
CA PHE A 52 31.20 -13.94 16.13
C PHE A 52 32.57 -14.55 16.37
#